data_AF-A0AAE0WNP1-F1
#
_entry.id   AF-A0AAE0WNP1-F1
#
_cell.length_a   1.000
_cell.length_b   1.000
_cell.length_c   1.000
_cell.angle_alpha   90.00
_cell.angle_beta   90.00
_cell.angle_gamma   90.00
#
_symmetry.space_group_name_H-M   'P 1'
#
loop_
_entity.id
_entity.type
_entity.pdbx_description
1 polymer ?
#
loop_
_entity_poly.entity_id
_entity_poly.type
_entity_poly.pdbx_seq_one_letter_code
_entity_poly.pdbx_strand_id
1 'polypeptide(L)'
;MLKIIVNARKLLPWAVGAFIIVFLIGAGFTSASTPFPPLGKARSHALAEDGKLGNIQNATLGFEKIFVISLPSRSDHRDAVVLASHLTCLAVDIVDGITHVDDKAQPPGAEKFTTTGALGAWRAHMNTLQTIVKHNTTSALIMEDDTDWDIRIKSQMQNFARASRLLLQPISGTAATYLDPTILHPEEALIQGAQTFDIAHSAVPQATSSPYGDVHRWDLLWLGHCGASLPRAENHLPLGRVSISADETVPEKQHIDPQLGDQQLIQQYSDHTRVVSRAYMNTCSLAYAVSLQGARRILYELAIRKIDKAMDLSLQDMCDGVNDRPGLTCLSVLPQLFQQHRPIARESSFSDIDKRQDGADMAEEKYNNIAFSRNIRWSTRGNLRQLVYGDTNYTDLFPDGMPKPDLVG
;
A
#
# COMPACT_ATOMS: atom_id res chain seq x y z
N MET A 1 -29.97 -71.00 21.09
CA MET A 1 -29.51 -72.05 22.03
C MET A 1 -28.34 -71.49 22.85
N LEU A 2 -28.44 -71.62 24.18
CA LEU A 2 -27.42 -71.47 25.27
C LEU A 2 -26.52 -70.21 25.25
N LYS A 3 -26.64 -69.18 26.12
CA LYS A 3 -26.42 -69.10 27.61
C LYS A 3 -25.11 -69.78 28.06
N ILE A 4 -24.17 -69.09 28.73
CA ILE A 4 -24.06 -68.83 30.20
C ILE A 4 -22.89 -67.80 30.37
N ILE A 5 -22.97 -66.57 30.93
CA ILE A 5 -23.24 -66.00 32.29
C ILE A 5 -22.14 -66.27 33.36
N VAL A 6 -21.79 -65.20 34.13
CA VAL A 6 -21.34 -65.14 35.56
C VAL A 6 -19.81 -65.05 35.77
N ASN A 7 -19.19 -64.26 36.66
CA ASN A 7 -19.44 -63.10 37.57
C ASN A 7 -18.04 -62.59 37.99
N ALA A 8 -17.74 -61.30 38.12
CA ALA A 8 -18.09 -60.36 39.21
C ALA A 8 -17.36 -60.55 40.57
N ARG A 9 -16.55 -59.53 40.87
CA ARG A 9 -16.36 -58.80 42.15
C ARG A 9 -15.70 -59.49 43.36
N LYS A 10 -14.78 -58.70 43.95
CA LYS A 10 -14.64 -58.26 45.38
C LYS A 10 -13.13 -58.15 45.70
N LEU A 11 -12.56 -57.23 46.48
CA LEU A 11 -12.96 -56.10 47.33
C LEU A 11 -11.64 -55.37 47.72
N LEU A 12 -11.64 -54.03 47.77
CA LEU A 12 -10.73 -53.16 48.57
C LEU A 12 -10.84 -53.54 50.08
N PRO A 13 -10.05 -53.05 51.10
CA PRO A 13 -9.49 -51.67 51.27
C PRO A 13 -8.19 -51.50 52.15
N TRP A 14 -7.83 -50.23 52.42
CA TRP A 14 -6.91 -49.62 53.45
C TRP A 14 -5.39 -49.61 53.14
N ALA A 15 -4.59 -48.55 53.39
CA ALA A 15 -4.78 -47.16 53.82
C ALA A 15 -3.41 -46.41 53.82
N VAL A 16 -3.48 -45.08 53.95
CA VAL A 16 -2.45 -44.12 54.46
C VAL A 16 -1.33 -43.70 53.51
N GLY A 17 -1.24 -42.39 53.27
CA GLY A 17 -0.24 -41.76 52.41
C GLY A 17 0.96 -41.15 53.12
N ALA A 18 1.83 -40.52 52.32
CA ALA A 18 2.77 -39.50 52.75
C ALA A 18 3.10 -38.61 51.55
N PHE A 19 2.80 -37.32 51.69
CA PHE A 19 3.33 -36.24 50.88
C PHE A 19 4.84 -36.11 51.13
N ILE A 20 5.66 -36.12 50.08
CA ILE A 20 6.99 -35.51 50.13
C ILE A 20 7.15 -34.64 48.88
N ILE A 21 7.04 -33.34 49.10
CA ILE A 21 7.46 -32.28 48.19
C ILE A 21 8.98 -32.16 48.34
N VAL A 22 9.74 -32.44 47.27
CA VAL A 22 11.16 -32.10 47.21
C VAL A 22 11.31 -30.80 46.45
N PHE A 23 11.62 -29.74 47.20
CA PHE A 23 12.16 -28.48 46.68
C PHE A 23 13.60 -28.72 46.24
N LEU A 24 13.90 -28.57 44.95
CA LEU A 24 15.27 -28.37 44.47
C LEU A 24 15.37 -27.00 43.82
N ILE A 25 16.04 -26.11 44.56
CA ILE A 25 16.48 -24.80 44.14
C ILE A 25 17.60 -25.01 43.11
N GLY A 26 17.28 -24.78 41.84
CA GLY A 26 18.24 -24.71 40.74
C GLY A 26 18.29 -23.29 40.21
N ALA A 27 19.44 -22.64 40.40
CA ALA A 27 19.73 -21.27 40.01
C ALA A 27 19.41 -20.98 38.53
N GLY A 28 18.87 -19.79 38.28
CA GLY A 28 18.36 -19.36 36.99
C GLY A 28 19.41 -19.33 35.88
N PHE A 29 19.05 -19.95 34.75
CA PHE A 29 19.54 -19.57 33.43
C PHE A 29 18.42 -18.82 32.73
N THR A 30 18.30 -17.52 33.00
CA THR A 30 17.67 -16.60 32.06
C THR A 30 18.63 -16.40 30.91
N SER A 31 18.31 -16.87 29.71
CA SER A 31 18.95 -16.37 28.50
C SER A 31 18.62 -14.88 28.39
N ALA A 32 19.51 -14.06 28.91
CA ALA A 32 19.55 -12.64 28.62
C ALA A 32 19.98 -12.52 27.15
N SER A 33 19.03 -12.21 26.28
CA SER A 33 19.36 -11.56 25.01
C SER A 33 20.07 -10.26 25.36
N THR A 34 21.36 -10.21 25.07
CA THR A 34 22.19 -9.01 25.22
C THR A 34 21.57 -7.87 24.40
N PRO A 35 21.20 -6.74 24.99
CA PRO A 35 20.93 -5.54 24.22
C PRO A 35 22.26 -5.05 23.66
N PHE A 36 22.30 -4.80 22.36
CA PHE A 36 23.40 -4.06 21.72
C PHE A 36 23.68 -2.76 22.50
N PRO A 37 24.96 -2.39 22.71
CA PRO A 37 25.28 -1.13 23.37
C PRO A 37 24.78 0.04 22.50
N PRO A 38 24.18 1.09 23.08
CA PRO A 38 23.78 2.26 22.32
C PRO A 38 25.03 2.98 21.84
N LEU A 39 25.14 3.15 20.52
CA LEU A 39 26.08 4.10 19.92
C LEU A 39 25.79 5.50 20.48
N GLY A 40 26.86 6.28 20.64
CA GLY A 40 26.95 7.43 21.53
C GLY A 40 25.87 8.50 21.39
N LYS A 41 25.59 9.16 22.52
CA LYS A 41 24.82 10.40 22.60
C LYS A 41 25.51 11.50 21.77
N ALA A 42 25.09 11.66 20.53
CA ALA A 42 25.19 12.94 19.85
C ALA A 42 24.12 13.86 20.46
N ARG A 43 24.53 15.02 20.97
CA ARG A 43 23.62 16.08 21.41
C ARG A 43 22.83 16.58 20.19
N SER A 44 21.60 16.12 20.00
CA SER A 44 20.62 16.82 19.17
C SER A 44 19.82 17.76 20.06
N HIS A 45 20.05 19.05 19.89
CA HIS A 45 19.17 20.08 20.43
C HIS A 45 17.82 19.99 19.70
N ALA A 46 16.79 19.55 20.44
CA ALA A 46 15.37 19.87 20.29
C ALA A 46 14.83 20.18 18.88
N LEU A 47 14.42 19.14 18.15
CA LEU A 47 13.13 19.12 17.49
C LEU A 47 12.24 18.28 18.39
N ALA A 48 11.17 18.85 18.96
CA ALA A 48 10.15 18.03 19.60
C ALA A 48 9.67 17.03 18.55
N GLU A 49 9.97 15.74 18.74
CA GLU A 49 9.54 14.69 17.82
C GLU A 49 8.03 14.82 17.64
N ASP A 50 7.61 15.06 16.40
CA ASP A 50 6.23 14.84 16.02
C ASP A 50 5.96 13.35 16.17
N GLY A 51 5.48 12.94 17.36
CA GLY A 51 5.31 11.54 17.72
C GLY A 51 4.43 10.77 16.74
N LYS A 52 3.60 11.47 15.95
CA LYS A 52 2.79 10.84 14.89
C LYS A 52 3.61 10.51 13.65
N LEU A 53 4.59 11.32 13.25
CA LEU A 53 5.53 10.93 12.18
C LEU A 53 6.35 9.70 12.59
N GLY A 54 6.71 9.58 13.86
CA GLY A 54 7.40 8.40 14.40
C GLY A 54 6.62 7.09 14.21
N ASN A 55 5.29 7.14 14.17
CA ASN A 55 4.45 5.96 13.97
C ASN A 55 4.69 5.24 12.63
N ILE A 56 5.26 5.91 11.63
CA ILE A 56 5.57 5.31 10.33
C ILE A 56 6.59 4.18 10.46
N GLN A 57 7.40 4.20 11.52
CA GLN A 57 8.40 3.16 11.79
C GLN A 57 7.79 1.86 12.34
N ASN A 58 6.51 1.87 12.72
CA ASN A 58 5.82 0.67 13.19
C ASN A 58 5.62 -0.36 12.06
N ALA A 59 4.99 -1.49 12.38
CA ALA A 59 4.74 -2.56 11.40
C ALA A 59 3.59 -2.26 10.42
N THR A 60 2.86 -1.18 10.59
CA THR A 60 1.71 -0.82 9.76
C THR A 60 1.92 0.50 9.01
N LEU A 61 3.16 1.00 8.96
CA LEU A 61 3.51 2.30 8.37
C LEU A 61 2.74 3.48 9.00
N GLY A 62 2.20 3.32 10.21
CA GLY A 62 1.38 4.33 10.87
C GLY A 62 -0.09 4.35 10.45
N PHE A 63 -0.54 3.41 9.61
CA PHE A 63 -1.96 3.07 9.46
C PHE A 63 -2.42 2.16 10.61
N GLU A 64 -3.72 1.98 10.76
CA GLU A 64 -4.24 1.01 11.73
C GLU A 64 -4.08 -0.44 11.23
N LYS A 65 -4.27 -0.66 9.92
CA LYS A 65 -4.16 -1.97 9.28
C LYS A 65 -3.50 -1.87 7.90
N ILE A 66 -2.85 -2.96 7.49
CA ILE A 66 -2.46 -3.20 6.10
C ILE A 66 -3.17 -4.46 5.64
N PHE A 67 -3.95 -4.37 4.57
CA PHE A 67 -4.62 -5.48 3.92
C PHE A 67 -3.94 -5.81 2.60
N VAL A 68 -3.82 -7.11 2.29
CA VAL A 68 -3.37 -7.58 0.97
C VAL A 68 -4.46 -8.45 0.38
N ILE A 69 -4.98 -8.07 -0.79
CA ILE A 69 -5.99 -8.84 -1.50
C ILE A 69 -5.29 -9.88 -2.35
N SER A 70 -5.54 -11.16 -2.08
CA SER A 70 -4.94 -12.28 -2.81
C SER A 70 -5.95 -13.38 -3.05
N LEU A 71 -5.99 -13.93 -4.26
CA LEU A 71 -6.81 -15.11 -4.53
C LEU A 71 -6.36 -16.30 -3.65
N PRO A 72 -7.29 -17.09 -3.07
CA PRO A 72 -6.92 -18.29 -2.31
C PRO A 72 -6.09 -19.31 -3.09
N SER A 73 -6.26 -19.34 -4.41
CA SER A 73 -5.51 -20.22 -5.33
C SER A 73 -4.09 -19.74 -5.65
N ARG A 74 -3.74 -18.48 -5.33
CA ARG A 74 -2.42 -17.89 -5.63
C ARG A 74 -1.46 -18.07 -4.45
N SER A 75 -1.18 -19.32 -4.11
CA SER A 75 -0.25 -19.65 -3.01
C SER A 75 1.15 -19.07 -3.26
N ASP A 76 1.58 -19.03 -4.52
CA ASP A 76 2.82 -18.38 -4.96
C ASP A 76 2.90 -16.90 -4.56
N HIS A 77 1.83 -16.14 -4.79
CA HIS A 77 1.77 -14.72 -4.40
C HIS A 77 1.67 -14.56 -2.88
N ARG A 78 0.87 -15.40 -2.20
CA ARG A 78 0.75 -15.37 -0.73
C ARG A 78 2.09 -15.64 -0.04
N ASP A 79 2.82 -16.65 -0.49
CA ASP A 79 4.15 -16.98 0.03
C ASP A 79 5.12 -15.80 -0.16
N ALA A 80 5.11 -15.18 -1.34
CA ALA A 80 5.94 -14.01 -1.63
C ALA A 80 5.58 -12.80 -0.75
N VAL A 81 4.29 -12.48 -0.59
CA VAL A 81 3.83 -11.36 0.26
C VAL A 81 4.18 -11.59 1.73
N VAL A 82 3.93 -12.79 2.26
CA VAL A 82 4.22 -13.12 3.67
C VAL A 82 5.72 -12.98 3.94
N LEU A 83 6.56 -13.50 3.05
CA LEU A 83 8.01 -13.41 3.21
C LEU A 83 8.51 -11.97 3.05
N ALA A 84 8.08 -11.25 2.01
CA ALA A 84 8.49 -9.86 1.76
C ALA A 84 8.07 -8.92 2.89
N SER A 85 6.83 -9.04 3.38
CA SER A 85 6.32 -8.25 4.50
C SER A 85 7.08 -8.54 5.78
N HIS A 86 7.35 -9.80 6.11
CA HIS A 86 8.15 -10.16 7.29
C HIS A 86 9.56 -9.55 7.24
N LEU A 87 10.26 -9.71 6.12
CA LEU A 87 11.65 -9.24 5.95
C LEU A 87 11.76 -7.70 5.93
N THR A 88 10.68 -6.99 5.59
CA THR A 88 10.61 -5.52 5.65
C THR A 88 9.86 -5.00 6.87
N CYS A 89 9.59 -5.88 7.85
CA CYS A 89 8.92 -5.56 9.12
C CYS A 89 7.54 -4.90 8.94
N LEU A 90 6.73 -5.43 8.01
CA LEU A 90 5.34 -5.06 7.78
C LEU A 90 4.41 -6.16 8.29
N ALA A 91 3.35 -5.78 8.99
CA ALA A 91 2.28 -6.64 9.44
C ALA A 91 1.09 -6.49 8.50
N VAL A 92 0.77 -7.56 7.77
CA VAL A 92 -0.28 -7.58 6.74
C VAL A 92 -1.35 -8.62 7.07
N ASP A 93 -2.61 -8.27 6.79
CA ASP A 93 -3.75 -9.16 6.86
C ASP A 93 -4.19 -9.54 5.44
N ILE A 94 -4.10 -10.82 5.08
CA ILE A 94 -4.55 -11.30 3.76
C ILE A 94 -6.07 -11.36 3.73
N VAL A 95 -6.66 -10.78 2.69
CA VAL A 95 -8.09 -10.86 2.37
C VAL A 95 -8.26 -11.69 1.10
N ASP A 96 -9.17 -12.65 1.15
CA ASP A 96 -9.43 -13.53 0.02
C ASP A 96 -10.03 -12.76 -1.16
N GLY A 97 -9.37 -12.86 -2.31
CA GLY A 97 -9.88 -12.40 -3.60
C GLY A 97 -11.07 -13.25 -4.07
N ILE A 98 -11.82 -12.70 -5.02
CA ILE A 98 -13.07 -13.30 -5.51
C ILE A 98 -12.91 -13.65 -6.99
N THR A 99 -13.26 -14.88 -7.37
CA THR A 99 -13.24 -15.35 -8.77
C THR A 99 -14.61 -15.33 -9.43
N HIS A 100 -15.68 -15.28 -8.64
CA HIS A 100 -17.06 -15.30 -9.13
C HIS A 100 -17.96 -14.42 -8.25
N VAL A 101 -18.83 -13.65 -8.90
CA VAL A 101 -19.80 -12.75 -8.28
C VAL A 101 -21.18 -13.10 -8.82
N ASP A 102 -22.11 -13.43 -7.92
CA ASP A 102 -23.50 -13.74 -8.28
C ASP A 102 -24.17 -12.52 -8.94
N ASP A 103 -24.88 -12.73 -10.05
CA ASP A 103 -25.57 -11.67 -10.80
C ASP A 103 -26.53 -10.84 -9.93
N LYS A 104 -27.16 -11.45 -8.92
CA LYS A 104 -28.07 -10.76 -8.00
C LYS A 104 -27.33 -9.87 -6.99
N ALA A 105 -26.03 -10.07 -6.81
CA ALA A 105 -25.19 -9.27 -5.92
C ALA A 105 -24.48 -8.11 -6.64
N GLN A 106 -24.63 -8.01 -7.96
CA GLN A 106 -24.02 -6.96 -8.77
C GLN A 106 -24.82 -5.65 -8.64
N PRO A 107 -24.16 -4.49 -8.43
CA PRO A 107 -24.84 -3.20 -8.42
C PRO A 107 -25.11 -2.73 -9.86
N PRO A 108 -25.91 -1.67 -10.04
CA PRO A 108 -26.16 -1.10 -11.36
C PRO A 108 -24.87 -0.78 -12.14
N GLY A 109 -24.84 -1.04 -13.44
CA GLY A 109 -23.69 -0.77 -14.32
C GLY A 109 -22.75 -1.96 -14.51
N ALA A 110 -22.82 -2.97 -13.64
CA ALA A 110 -21.94 -4.14 -13.68
C ALA A 110 -22.07 -4.94 -14.98
N GLU A 111 -23.20 -4.82 -15.68
CA GLU A 111 -23.43 -5.41 -17.00
C GLU A 111 -22.44 -4.95 -18.08
N LYS A 112 -21.70 -3.86 -17.84
CA LYS A 112 -20.64 -3.37 -18.74
C LYS A 112 -19.32 -4.13 -18.63
N PHE A 113 -19.14 -4.96 -17.60
CA PHE A 113 -17.92 -5.74 -17.43
C PHE A 113 -17.88 -6.91 -18.41
N THR A 114 -16.79 -7.03 -19.15
CA THR A 114 -16.58 -8.10 -20.13
C THR A 114 -15.73 -9.26 -19.58
N THR A 115 -15.06 -9.07 -18.44
CA THR A 115 -14.23 -10.10 -17.79
C THR A 115 -14.72 -10.38 -16.37
N THR A 116 -14.73 -11.66 -15.99
CA THR A 116 -15.10 -12.08 -14.63
C THR A 116 -14.06 -11.66 -13.61
N GLY A 117 -12.78 -11.57 -14.02
CA GLY A 117 -11.67 -11.16 -13.19
C GLY A 117 -11.80 -9.71 -12.71
N ALA A 118 -12.19 -8.77 -13.57
CA ALA A 118 -12.38 -7.37 -13.18
C ALA A 118 -13.54 -7.20 -12.17
N LEU A 119 -14.63 -7.96 -12.33
CA LEU A 119 -15.73 -7.95 -11.38
C LEU A 119 -15.34 -8.63 -10.05
N GLY A 120 -14.56 -9.71 -10.11
CA GLY A 120 -13.97 -10.36 -8.94
C GLY A 120 -13.05 -9.43 -8.14
N ALA A 121 -12.18 -8.69 -8.83
CA ALA A 121 -11.33 -7.67 -8.24
C ALA A 121 -12.17 -6.60 -7.54
N TRP A 122 -13.15 -5.99 -8.24
CA TRP A 122 -14.08 -5.04 -7.62
C TRP A 122 -14.69 -5.59 -6.34
N ARG A 123 -15.22 -6.82 -6.37
CA ARG A 123 -15.88 -7.43 -5.21
C ARG A 123 -14.92 -7.64 -4.04
N ALA A 124 -13.70 -8.07 -4.30
CA ALA A 124 -12.67 -8.25 -3.29
C ALA A 124 -12.32 -6.92 -2.59
N HIS A 125 -12.12 -5.85 -3.37
CA HIS A 125 -11.89 -4.51 -2.81
C HIS A 125 -13.08 -4.02 -1.98
N MET A 126 -14.32 -4.23 -2.45
CA MET A 126 -15.51 -3.86 -1.68
C MET A 126 -15.67 -4.67 -0.38
N ASN A 127 -15.23 -5.93 -0.34
CA ASN A 127 -15.20 -6.74 0.88
C ASN A 127 -14.18 -6.21 1.90
N THR A 128 -13.00 -5.80 1.43
CA THR A 128 -11.99 -5.14 2.27
C THR A 128 -12.53 -3.82 2.84
N LEU A 129 -13.18 -3.00 2.02
CA LEU A 129 -13.81 -1.75 2.48
C LEU A 129 -14.95 -2.01 3.46
N GLN A 130 -15.78 -3.04 3.25
CA GLN A 130 -16.78 -3.45 4.23
C GLN A 130 -16.15 -3.83 5.56
N THR A 131 -15.02 -4.52 5.56
CA THR A 131 -14.28 -4.89 6.77
C THR A 131 -13.82 -3.65 7.53
N ILE A 132 -13.22 -2.68 6.83
CA ILE A 132 -12.81 -1.38 7.41
C ILE A 132 -14.00 -0.67 8.06
N VAL A 133 -15.13 -0.58 7.36
CA VAL A 133 -16.34 0.08 7.87
C VAL A 133 -16.94 -0.68 9.07
N LYS A 134 -17.04 -2.00 8.98
CA LYS A 134 -17.60 -2.87 10.03
C LYS A 134 -16.81 -2.79 11.33
N HIS A 135 -15.49 -2.69 11.23
CA HIS A 135 -14.59 -2.66 12.38
C HIS A 135 -14.23 -1.24 12.85
N ASN A 136 -14.77 -0.20 12.21
CA ASN A 136 -14.42 1.20 12.46
C ASN A 136 -12.91 1.47 12.36
N THR A 137 -12.22 0.77 11.47
CA THR A 137 -10.78 0.95 11.24
C THR A 137 -10.53 2.36 10.71
N THR A 138 -9.77 3.16 11.45
CA THR A 138 -9.60 4.59 11.21
C THR A 138 -8.89 4.89 9.89
N SER A 139 -7.85 4.12 9.58
CA SER A 139 -7.12 4.16 8.32
C SER A 139 -6.53 2.79 7.99
N ALA A 140 -6.54 2.43 6.72
CA ALA A 140 -5.94 1.18 6.27
C ALA A 140 -5.25 1.35 4.91
N LEU A 141 -4.09 0.72 4.75
CA LEU A 141 -3.44 0.50 3.46
C LEU A 141 -3.99 -0.79 2.85
N ILE A 142 -4.35 -0.77 1.57
CA ILE A 142 -4.83 -1.92 0.80
C ILE A 142 -3.85 -2.12 -0.35
N MET A 143 -3.34 -3.35 -0.53
CA MET A 143 -2.41 -3.72 -1.60
C MET A 143 -2.92 -4.93 -2.39
N GLU A 144 -2.51 -5.01 -3.65
CA GLU A 144 -2.65 -6.22 -4.48
C GLU A 144 -1.50 -7.21 -4.19
N ASP A 145 -1.72 -8.50 -4.42
CA ASP A 145 -0.78 -9.56 -4.02
C ASP A 145 0.44 -9.73 -4.94
N ASP A 146 0.51 -9.02 -6.05
CA ASP A 146 1.66 -8.92 -6.93
C ASP A 146 2.45 -7.62 -6.72
N THR A 147 2.09 -6.84 -5.69
CA THR A 147 2.78 -5.58 -5.36
C THR A 147 4.13 -5.82 -4.67
N ASP A 148 5.05 -4.90 -4.93
CA ASP A 148 6.41 -4.83 -4.42
C ASP A 148 6.81 -3.38 -4.11
N TRP A 149 7.84 -3.21 -3.30
CA TRP A 149 8.29 -1.93 -2.77
C TRP A 149 9.81 -1.92 -2.56
N ASP A 150 10.39 -0.74 -2.44
CA ASP A 150 11.80 -0.61 -2.06
C ASP A 150 11.99 -1.06 -0.61
N ILE A 151 13.07 -1.78 -0.29
CA ILE A 151 13.40 -2.20 1.10
C ILE A 151 13.40 -1.00 2.07
N ARG A 152 13.64 0.22 1.56
CA ARG A 152 13.62 1.49 2.31
C ARG A 152 12.21 2.09 2.48
N ILE A 153 11.13 1.32 2.30
CA ILE A 153 9.74 1.83 2.30
C ILE A 153 9.39 2.73 3.49
N LYS A 154 9.90 2.46 4.70
CA LYS A 154 9.63 3.30 5.89
C LYS A 154 10.15 4.73 5.75
N SER A 155 11.34 4.94 5.17
CA SER A 155 11.86 6.29 4.94
C SER A 155 11.09 7.00 3.82
N GLN A 156 10.72 6.27 2.77
CA GLN A 156 9.90 6.82 1.69
C GLN A 156 8.52 7.26 2.20
N MET A 157 7.86 6.43 3.01
CA MET A 157 6.57 6.76 3.63
C MET A 157 6.68 7.92 4.61
N GLN A 158 7.84 8.10 5.27
CA GLN A 158 8.09 9.28 6.12
C GLN A 158 8.17 10.57 5.31
N ASN A 159 8.82 10.56 4.15
CA ASN A 159 8.83 11.70 3.24
C ASN A 159 7.44 11.96 2.66
N PHE A 160 6.71 10.91 2.25
CA PHE A 160 5.33 11.05 1.80
C PHE A 160 4.42 11.63 2.89
N ALA A 161 4.55 11.20 4.14
CA ALA A 161 3.77 11.73 5.26
C ALA A 161 4.00 13.22 5.48
N ARG A 162 5.27 13.66 5.48
CA ARG A 162 5.61 15.09 5.56
C ARG A 162 5.01 15.88 4.39
N ALA A 163 5.13 15.38 3.17
CA ALA A 163 4.57 16.00 1.97
C ALA A 163 3.03 16.07 2.01
N SER A 164 2.37 14.98 2.40
CA SER A 164 0.92 14.93 2.54
C SER A 164 0.40 15.96 3.53
N ARG A 165 1.10 16.18 4.65
CA ARG A 165 0.71 17.20 5.64
C ARG A 165 0.82 18.61 5.09
N LEU A 166 1.84 18.92 4.30
CA LEU A 166 1.97 20.23 3.64
C LEU A 166 0.79 20.53 2.70
N LEU A 167 0.23 19.48 2.07
CA LEU A 167 -0.91 19.61 1.14
C LEU A 167 -2.29 19.49 1.81
N LEU A 168 -2.37 18.98 3.04
CA LEU A 168 -3.66 18.68 3.68
C LEU A 168 -3.91 19.50 4.95
N GLN A 169 -2.87 19.93 5.65
CA GLN A 169 -3.00 20.65 6.92
C GLN A 169 -3.00 22.16 6.69
N PRO A 170 -3.74 22.91 7.54
CA PRO A 170 -3.54 24.34 7.63
C PRO A 170 -2.14 24.64 8.17
N ILE A 171 -1.62 25.82 7.82
CA ILE A 171 -0.33 26.32 8.31
C ILE A 171 -0.41 26.46 9.84
N SER A 172 0.65 26.03 10.53
CA SER A 172 0.73 26.13 11.99
C SER A 172 0.45 27.54 12.49
N GLY A 173 -0.51 27.68 13.41
CA GLY A 173 -0.91 28.97 13.98
C GLY A 173 -2.02 29.70 13.20
N THR A 174 -2.50 29.14 12.08
CA THR A 174 -3.70 29.62 11.38
C THR A 174 -4.73 28.48 11.26
N ALA A 175 -6.02 28.80 11.36
CA ALA A 175 -7.08 27.78 11.27
C ALA A 175 -7.59 27.54 9.84
N ALA A 176 -7.29 28.46 8.92
CA ALA A 176 -7.93 28.51 7.60
C ALA A 176 -6.97 28.91 6.47
N THR A 177 -5.65 28.79 6.66
CA THR A 177 -4.68 29.08 5.60
C THR A 177 -3.93 27.82 5.25
N TYR A 178 -3.85 27.49 3.96
CA TYR A 178 -3.11 26.33 3.46
C TYR A 178 -1.92 26.81 2.66
N LEU A 179 -0.90 25.95 2.54
CA LEU A 179 0.26 26.24 1.71
C LEU A 179 -0.13 26.32 0.22
N ASP A 180 -1.05 25.46 -0.20
CA ASP A 180 -1.69 25.54 -1.52
C ASP A 180 -2.98 26.40 -1.43
N PRO A 181 -2.99 27.62 -2.00
CA PRO A 181 -4.17 28.49 -1.96
C PRO A 181 -5.35 27.93 -2.76
N THR A 182 -5.08 27.08 -3.76
CA THR A 182 -6.12 26.50 -4.63
C THR A 182 -7.00 25.47 -3.93
N ILE A 183 -6.65 25.07 -2.69
CA ILE A 183 -7.51 24.24 -1.83
C ILE A 183 -8.81 24.95 -1.45
N LEU A 184 -8.73 26.25 -1.16
CA LEU A 184 -9.89 27.06 -0.77
C LEU A 184 -10.48 27.82 -1.95
N HIS A 185 -9.64 28.16 -2.93
CA HIS A 185 -9.99 28.95 -4.10
C HIS A 185 -9.54 28.24 -5.40
N PRO A 186 -10.17 27.14 -5.81
CA PRO A 186 -9.80 26.42 -7.03
C PRO A 186 -9.80 27.31 -8.29
N GLU A 187 -10.58 28.38 -8.31
CA GLU A 187 -10.61 29.39 -9.37
C GLU A 187 -9.27 30.13 -9.55
N GLU A 188 -8.47 30.26 -8.49
CA GLU A 188 -7.15 30.90 -8.56
C GLU A 188 -6.12 30.03 -9.30
N ALA A 189 -6.40 28.73 -9.47
CA ALA A 189 -5.54 27.80 -10.18
C ALA A 189 -5.24 28.25 -11.62
N LEU A 190 -6.21 28.84 -12.30
CA LEU A 190 -6.07 29.35 -13.68
C LEU A 190 -5.17 30.59 -13.78
N ILE A 191 -4.99 31.32 -12.68
CA ILE A 191 -4.20 32.55 -12.62
C ILE A 191 -2.78 32.25 -12.13
N GLN A 192 -2.66 31.50 -11.04
CA GLN A 192 -1.38 31.28 -10.35
C GLN A 192 -0.62 30.06 -10.90
N GLY A 193 -1.32 29.13 -11.54
CA GLY A 193 -0.73 27.85 -11.96
C GLY A 193 -0.34 26.96 -10.78
N ALA A 194 0.36 25.85 -11.08
CA ALA A 194 0.82 24.92 -10.06
C ALA A 194 2.03 25.47 -9.30
N GLN A 195 1.99 25.38 -7.97
CA GLN A 195 3.11 25.72 -7.10
C GLN A 195 3.78 24.46 -6.56
N THR A 196 5.12 24.42 -6.60
CA THR A 196 5.92 23.33 -6.04
C THR A 196 6.65 23.81 -4.81
N PHE A 197 6.45 23.11 -3.69
CA PHE A 197 7.09 23.36 -2.41
C PHE A 197 8.17 22.31 -2.14
N ASP A 198 9.38 22.75 -1.79
CA ASP A 198 10.44 21.82 -1.39
C ASP A 198 10.22 21.34 0.05
N ILE A 199 10.12 20.01 0.23
CA ILE A 199 9.95 19.38 1.54
C ILE A 199 11.08 19.73 2.53
N ALA A 200 12.30 19.99 2.05
CA ALA A 200 13.46 20.30 2.87
C ALA A 200 13.38 21.72 3.46
N HIS A 201 12.74 22.65 2.74
CA HIS A 201 12.66 24.06 3.10
C HIS A 201 11.29 24.46 3.68
N SER A 202 10.35 23.52 3.78
CA SER A 202 9.00 23.77 4.25
C SER A 202 8.80 23.34 5.71
N ALA A 203 8.18 24.20 6.51
CA ALA A 203 7.77 23.85 7.87
C ALA A 203 6.55 22.92 7.83
N VAL A 204 6.75 21.63 8.13
CA VAL A 204 5.69 20.62 8.09
C VAL A 204 4.68 20.86 9.22
N PRO A 205 3.39 21.08 8.91
CA PRO A 205 2.37 21.24 9.94
C PRO A 205 2.19 19.96 10.77
N GLN A 206 1.86 20.14 12.05
CA GLN A 206 1.55 19.02 12.92
C GLN A 206 0.17 18.44 12.60
N ALA A 207 0.06 17.12 12.67
CA ALA A 207 -1.20 16.40 12.54
C ALA A 207 -1.51 15.67 13.86
N THR A 208 -2.78 15.61 14.21
CA THR A 208 -3.24 15.09 15.51
C THR A 208 -3.68 13.63 15.44
N SER A 209 -4.23 13.19 14.30
CA SER A 209 -4.86 11.87 14.22
C SER A 209 -4.10 10.84 13.38
N SER A 210 -3.26 11.26 12.42
CA SER A 210 -2.54 10.35 11.51
C SER A 210 -1.21 10.93 11.05
N PRO A 211 -0.17 10.09 10.80
CA PRO A 211 1.08 10.55 10.19
C PRO A 211 0.88 11.25 8.85
N TYR A 212 -0.16 10.91 8.10
CA TYR A 212 -0.42 11.43 6.75
C TYR A 212 -1.29 12.69 6.72
N GLY A 213 -1.43 13.37 7.86
CA GLY A 213 -2.41 14.42 8.07
C GLY A 213 -3.66 13.89 8.76
N ASP A 214 -4.38 14.79 9.43
CA ASP A 214 -5.64 14.49 10.10
C ASP A 214 -6.60 13.72 9.18
N VAL A 215 -7.12 12.61 9.70
CA VAL A 215 -7.84 11.57 8.96
C VAL A 215 -9.15 12.06 8.33
N HIS A 216 -9.69 13.17 8.82
CA HIS A 216 -10.89 13.80 8.27
C HIS A 216 -10.59 14.69 7.04
N ARG A 217 -9.32 14.95 6.75
CA ARG A 217 -8.87 15.84 5.67
C ARG A 217 -8.43 15.09 4.42
N TRP A 218 -8.52 13.76 4.40
CA TRP A 218 -8.22 12.96 3.21
C TRP A 218 -9.12 11.74 3.17
N ASP A 219 -9.44 11.30 1.95
CA ASP A 219 -10.25 10.11 1.71
C ASP A 219 -9.40 8.94 1.23
N LEU A 220 -8.44 9.21 0.33
CA LEU A 220 -7.59 8.21 -0.30
C LEU A 220 -6.15 8.72 -0.52
N LEU A 221 -5.16 7.86 -0.29
CA LEU A 221 -3.75 8.09 -0.61
C LEU A 221 -3.33 7.02 -1.62
N TRP A 222 -3.05 7.41 -2.86
CA TRP A 222 -2.72 6.51 -3.96
C TRP A 222 -1.19 6.33 -4.02
N LEU A 223 -0.70 5.25 -3.40
CA LEU A 223 0.73 5.04 -3.12
C LEU A 223 1.40 4.14 -4.16
N GLY A 224 0.61 3.32 -4.85
CA GLY A 224 1.02 2.43 -5.92
C GLY A 224 0.04 2.47 -7.08
N HIS A 225 0.55 2.72 -8.29
CA HIS A 225 -0.24 2.89 -9.50
C HIS A 225 0.58 2.52 -10.74
N CYS A 226 -0.10 2.20 -11.84
CA CYS A 226 0.52 1.98 -13.15
C CYS A 226 0.69 3.27 -13.95
N GLY A 227 0.22 4.40 -13.46
CA GLY A 227 0.32 5.67 -14.15
C GLY A 227 -0.46 6.73 -13.39
N ALA A 228 0.03 7.96 -13.44
CA ALA A 228 -0.63 9.14 -12.92
C ALA A 228 -0.11 10.36 -13.68
N SER A 229 -0.83 11.47 -13.59
CA SER A 229 -0.44 12.76 -14.13
C SER A 229 -0.46 13.81 -13.00
N LEU A 230 0.25 14.92 -13.16
CA LEU A 230 0.07 16.03 -12.21
C LEU A 230 -1.14 16.87 -12.66
N PRO A 231 -1.99 17.31 -11.73
CA PRO A 231 -3.11 18.18 -12.07
C PRO A 231 -2.66 19.47 -12.77
N ARG A 232 -3.51 19.93 -13.68
CA ARG A 232 -3.42 21.19 -14.42
C ARG A 232 -4.63 22.06 -14.11
N ALA A 233 -4.53 23.35 -14.39
CA ALA A 233 -5.54 24.32 -13.96
C ALA A 233 -6.94 24.04 -14.56
N GLU A 234 -6.99 23.49 -15.77
CA GLU A 234 -8.21 23.07 -16.45
C GLU A 234 -8.92 21.87 -15.80
N ASN A 235 -8.26 21.18 -14.86
CA ASN A 235 -8.85 20.02 -14.17
C ASN A 235 -9.73 20.42 -12.98
N HIS A 236 -9.71 21.69 -12.55
CA HIS A 236 -10.45 22.18 -11.39
C HIS A 236 -10.14 21.42 -10.08
N LEU A 237 -8.91 20.90 -9.98
CA LEU A 237 -8.37 20.25 -8.78
C LEU A 237 -7.33 21.18 -8.12
N PRO A 238 -7.09 21.06 -6.80
CA PRO A 238 -5.98 21.77 -6.17
C PRO A 238 -4.63 21.43 -6.83
N LEU A 239 -3.79 22.43 -7.05
CA LEU A 239 -2.57 22.32 -7.86
C LEU A 239 -1.28 22.25 -7.05
N GLY A 240 -1.35 22.31 -5.72
CA GLY A 240 -0.19 22.23 -4.85
C GLY A 240 0.60 20.93 -5.05
N ARG A 241 1.92 21.08 -5.17
CA ARG A 241 2.88 19.98 -5.32
C ARG A 241 3.94 20.10 -4.24
N VAL A 242 4.40 18.97 -3.71
CA VAL A 242 5.57 18.91 -2.84
C VAL A 242 6.64 18.09 -3.53
N SER A 243 7.81 18.69 -3.76
CA SER A 243 8.98 17.99 -4.29
C SER A 243 9.86 17.47 -3.15
N ILE A 244 10.31 16.24 -3.32
CA ILE A 244 11.31 15.57 -2.49
C ILE A 244 12.52 15.36 -3.40
N SER A 245 13.44 16.31 -3.36
CA SER A 245 14.67 16.30 -4.15
C SER A 245 15.73 15.41 -3.49
N ALA A 246 16.67 14.90 -4.27
CA ALA A 246 17.74 14.00 -3.81
C ALA A 246 17.20 12.75 -3.09
N ASP A 247 16.06 12.22 -3.54
CA ASP A 247 15.53 10.94 -3.09
C ASP A 247 16.31 9.80 -3.78
N GLU A 248 17.31 9.25 -3.08
CA GLU A 248 18.13 8.12 -3.54
C GLU A 248 17.33 6.86 -3.88
N THR A 249 16.05 6.78 -3.50
CA THR A 249 15.15 5.67 -3.84
C THR A 249 14.45 5.84 -5.19
N VAL A 250 14.51 7.04 -5.77
CA VAL A 250 14.00 7.34 -7.12
C VAL A 250 15.13 7.10 -8.12
N PRO A 251 14.91 6.36 -9.23
CA PRO A 251 15.91 6.24 -10.28
C PRO A 251 16.21 7.57 -11.00
N GLU A 252 17.30 7.62 -11.75
CA GLU A 252 17.51 8.69 -12.73
C GLU A 252 16.38 8.72 -13.76
N LYS A 253 16.10 9.90 -14.34
CA LYS A 253 15.01 10.11 -15.28
C LYS A 253 15.03 9.18 -16.48
N GLN A 254 16.23 8.80 -16.92
CA GLN A 254 16.41 7.86 -18.02
C GLN A 254 15.85 6.46 -17.73
N HIS A 255 15.73 6.08 -16.45
CA HIS A 255 15.18 4.79 -16.03
C HIS A 255 13.69 4.86 -15.71
N ILE A 256 13.15 6.05 -15.42
CA ILE A 256 11.73 6.22 -15.08
C ILE A 256 10.86 5.73 -16.25
N ASP A 257 9.92 4.85 -15.93
CA ASP A 257 8.87 4.39 -16.83
C ASP A 257 7.53 5.00 -16.36
N PRO A 258 6.96 5.95 -17.12
CA PRO A 258 5.67 6.57 -16.78
C PRO A 258 4.50 5.60 -16.99
N GLN A 259 4.71 4.50 -17.73
CA GLN A 259 3.69 3.51 -18.09
C GLN A 259 2.43 4.19 -18.68
N LEU A 260 1.32 4.23 -17.94
CA LEU A 260 0.05 4.85 -18.37
C LEU A 260 -0.07 6.35 -18.00
N GLY A 261 0.93 6.91 -17.31
CA GLY A 261 1.01 8.32 -16.97
C GLY A 261 1.63 9.17 -18.08
N ASP A 262 1.69 10.49 -17.85
CA ASP A 262 2.36 11.42 -18.75
C ASP A 262 3.87 11.56 -18.44
N GLN A 263 4.59 12.31 -19.28
CA GLN A 263 6.03 12.54 -19.11
C GLN A 263 6.36 13.78 -18.28
N GLN A 264 5.38 14.41 -17.62
CA GLN A 264 5.57 15.71 -16.98
C GLN A 264 6.61 15.65 -15.86
N LEU A 265 6.62 14.58 -15.06
CA LEU A 265 7.63 14.38 -14.03
C LEU A 265 9.05 14.40 -14.61
N ILE A 266 9.27 13.61 -15.67
CA ILE A 266 10.57 13.46 -16.35
C ILE A 266 11.02 14.78 -16.97
N GLN A 267 10.08 15.54 -17.53
CA GLN A 267 10.38 16.79 -18.23
C GLN A 267 10.63 17.97 -17.26
N GLN A 268 9.93 18.01 -16.12
CA GLN A 268 9.92 19.19 -15.24
C GLN A 268 10.87 19.09 -14.05
N TYR A 269 11.27 17.89 -13.63
CA TYR A 269 12.06 17.70 -12.41
C TYR A 269 13.47 17.15 -12.72
N SER A 270 14.39 17.30 -11.76
CA SER A 270 15.73 16.70 -11.85
C SER A 270 15.69 15.20 -11.58
N ASP A 271 16.82 14.51 -11.82
CA ASP A 271 17.00 13.14 -11.35
C ASP A 271 16.76 13.04 -9.84
N HIS A 272 16.42 11.85 -9.36
CA HIS A 272 16.18 11.59 -7.94
C HIS A 272 15.13 12.51 -7.30
N THR A 273 14.07 12.84 -8.04
CA THR A 273 12.99 13.70 -7.54
C THR A 273 11.67 12.95 -7.46
N ARG A 274 11.06 12.96 -6.27
CA ARG A 274 9.69 12.47 -6.07
C ARG A 274 8.76 13.66 -5.86
N VAL A 275 7.54 13.59 -6.39
CA VAL A 275 6.54 14.65 -6.28
C VAL A 275 5.26 14.08 -5.68
N VAL A 276 4.73 14.73 -4.66
CA VAL A 276 3.41 14.44 -4.09
C VAL A 276 2.45 15.55 -4.51
N SER A 277 1.26 15.20 -4.96
CA SER A 277 0.23 16.16 -5.38
C SER A 277 -1.16 15.60 -5.12
N ARG A 278 -2.21 16.36 -5.46
CA ARG A 278 -3.53 15.76 -5.71
C ARG A 278 -3.40 14.63 -6.73
N ALA A 279 -4.14 13.55 -6.48
CA ALA A 279 -4.25 12.45 -7.43
C ALA A 279 -4.96 12.95 -8.69
N TYR A 280 -4.47 12.56 -9.85
CA TYR A 280 -5.08 12.89 -11.13
C TYR A 280 -4.69 11.85 -12.18
N MET A 281 -5.69 11.34 -12.90
CA MET A 281 -5.52 10.28 -13.89
C MET A 281 -4.76 9.03 -13.38
N ASN A 282 -4.92 8.72 -12.09
CA ASN A 282 -4.31 7.54 -11.48
C ASN A 282 -4.95 6.26 -12.05
N THR A 283 -4.12 5.29 -12.48
CA THR A 283 -4.56 3.99 -13.00
C THR A 283 -3.91 2.84 -12.22
N CYS A 284 -4.59 1.69 -12.10
CA CYS A 284 -4.28 0.58 -11.20
C CYS A 284 -4.38 0.91 -9.70
N SER A 285 -4.80 -0.08 -8.91
CA SER A 285 -4.97 0.02 -7.46
C SER A 285 -3.93 -0.77 -6.65
N LEU A 286 -2.71 -0.91 -7.20
CA LEU A 286 -1.61 -1.71 -6.63
C LEU A 286 -1.42 -1.48 -5.13
N ALA A 287 -1.40 -0.21 -4.70
CA ALA A 287 -1.48 0.14 -3.29
C ALA A 287 -2.19 1.47 -3.08
N TYR A 288 -3.24 1.49 -2.26
CA TYR A 288 -3.90 2.72 -1.84
C TYR A 288 -4.32 2.63 -0.39
N ALA A 289 -4.20 3.74 0.35
CA ALA A 289 -4.73 3.84 1.69
C ALA A 289 -6.05 4.61 1.70
N VAL A 290 -6.95 4.24 2.61
CA VAL A 290 -8.23 4.93 2.80
C VAL A 290 -8.43 5.30 4.26
N SER A 291 -9.08 6.43 4.50
CA SER A 291 -9.64 6.77 5.80
C SER A 291 -10.99 6.07 5.98
N LEU A 292 -11.48 5.94 7.22
CA LEU A 292 -12.82 5.40 7.48
C LEU A 292 -13.93 6.17 6.75
N GLN A 293 -13.78 7.49 6.57
CA GLN A 293 -14.72 8.28 5.77
C GLN A 293 -14.61 7.97 4.28
N GLY A 294 -13.39 7.84 3.75
CA GLY A 294 -13.16 7.47 2.36
C GLY A 294 -13.73 6.09 2.06
N ALA A 295 -13.50 5.11 2.94
CA ALA A 295 -14.04 3.76 2.81
C ALA A 295 -15.56 3.74 2.73
N ARG A 296 -16.26 4.53 3.56
CA ARG A 296 -17.73 4.65 3.51
C ARG A 296 -18.22 5.26 2.20
N ARG A 297 -17.56 6.32 1.72
CA ARG A 297 -17.91 6.99 0.46
C ARG A 297 -17.68 6.08 -0.75
N ILE A 298 -16.52 5.42 -0.82
CA ILE A 298 -16.18 4.48 -1.90
C ILE A 298 -17.16 3.30 -1.89
N LEU A 299 -17.44 2.72 -0.72
CA LEU A 299 -18.38 1.61 -0.60
C LEU A 299 -19.79 1.99 -1.08
N TYR A 300 -20.27 3.19 -0.73
CA TYR A 300 -21.54 3.69 -1.24
C TYR A 300 -21.53 3.85 -2.77
N GLU A 301 -20.54 4.57 -3.30
CA GLU A 301 -20.48 4.90 -4.73
C GLU A 301 -20.28 3.67 -5.62
N LEU A 302 -19.46 2.71 -5.18
CA LEU A 302 -19.03 1.58 -6.00
C LEU A 302 -19.72 0.26 -5.67
N ALA A 303 -20.26 0.08 -4.46
CA ALA A 303 -21.00 -1.14 -4.10
C ALA A 303 -22.53 -1.00 -4.10
N ILE A 304 -23.05 0.23 -4.01
CA ILE A 304 -24.49 0.47 -3.88
C ILE A 304 -25.01 1.26 -5.08
N ARG A 305 -24.36 2.38 -5.42
CA ARG A 305 -24.84 3.29 -6.45
C ARG A 305 -24.61 2.75 -7.87
N LYS A 306 -23.35 2.64 -8.32
CA LYS A 306 -23.03 2.11 -9.65
C LYS A 306 -21.55 1.68 -9.79
N ILE A 307 -21.31 0.58 -10.49
CA ILE A 307 -19.97 0.21 -10.99
C ILE A 307 -20.03 -0.03 -12.49
N ASP A 308 -19.49 0.88 -13.29
CA ASP A 308 -19.66 0.86 -14.74
C ASP A 308 -18.34 0.93 -15.52
N LYS A 309 -17.23 0.83 -14.78
CA LYS A 309 -15.84 0.67 -15.23
C LYS A 309 -15.09 -0.18 -14.21
N ALA A 310 -13.89 -0.64 -14.55
CA ALA A 310 -12.99 -1.28 -13.60
C ALA A 310 -12.82 -0.46 -12.31
N MET A 311 -12.53 -1.15 -11.19
CA MET A 311 -12.51 -0.56 -9.85
C MET A 311 -11.54 0.62 -9.75
N ASP A 312 -10.34 0.49 -10.28
CA ASP A 312 -9.31 1.53 -10.32
C ASP A 312 -9.77 2.76 -11.12
N LEU A 313 -10.35 2.56 -12.31
CA LEU A 313 -10.88 3.66 -13.12
C LEU A 313 -12.08 4.35 -12.45
N SER A 314 -12.86 3.60 -11.68
CA SER A 314 -13.97 4.16 -10.89
C SER A 314 -13.45 4.96 -9.70
N LEU A 315 -12.37 4.54 -9.05
CA LEU A 315 -11.67 5.33 -8.03
C LEU A 315 -11.06 6.60 -8.62
N GLN A 316 -10.47 6.52 -9.82
CA GLN A 316 -9.97 7.67 -10.56
C GLN A 316 -11.09 8.69 -10.80
N ASP A 317 -12.24 8.26 -11.32
CA ASP A 317 -13.41 9.13 -11.51
C ASP A 317 -13.83 9.84 -10.22
N MET A 318 -13.77 9.13 -9.07
CA MET A 318 -14.07 9.70 -7.76
C MET A 318 -12.99 10.69 -7.29
N CYS A 319 -11.71 10.42 -7.50
CA CYS A 319 -10.63 11.34 -7.12
C CYS A 319 -10.61 12.60 -8.00
N ASP A 320 -10.91 12.44 -9.29
CA ASP A 320 -10.94 13.52 -10.27
C ASP A 320 -12.26 14.32 -10.20
N GLY A 321 -13.30 13.78 -9.54
CA GLY A 321 -14.60 14.43 -9.39
C GLY A 321 -15.40 14.51 -10.70
N VAL A 322 -15.28 13.50 -11.56
CA VAL A 322 -15.85 13.46 -12.91
C VAL A 322 -16.87 12.33 -13.06
N ASN A 323 -17.50 12.23 -14.24
CA ASN A 323 -18.38 11.11 -14.61
C ASN A 323 -19.54 10.87 -13.61
N ASP A 324 -20.11 11.97 -13.10
CA ASP A 324 -21.21 11.95 -12.13
C ASP A 324 -20.82 11.27 -10.80
N ARG A 325 -19.55 11.36 -10.40
CA ARG A 325 -19.05 10.91 -9.10
C ARG A 325 -18.60 12.10 -8.23
N PRO A 326 -18.99 12.16 -6.95
CA PRO A 326 -18.50 13.19 -6.04
C PRO A 326 -16.99 13.10 -5.87
N GLY A 327 -16.32 14.26 -5.89
CA GLY A 327 -14.88 14.38 -5.67
C GLY A 327 -14.45 13.89 -4.29
N LEU A 328 -13.42 13.05 -4.26
CA LEU A 328 -12.71 12.64 -3.05
C LEU A 328 -11.46 13.50 -2.84
N THR A 329 -11.06 13.62 -1.58
CA THR A 329 -9.80 14.27 -1.23
C THR A 329 -8.66 13.26 -1.36
N CYS A 330 -8.12 13.14 -2.58
CA CYS A 330 -7.06 12.18 -2.92
C CYS A 330 -5.68 12.82 -3.04
N LEU A 331 -4.62 12.11 -2.63
CA LEU A 331 -3.23 12.43 -2.96
C LEU A 331 -2.58 11.27 -3.72
N SER A 332 -1.64 11.58 -4.60
CA SER A 332 -0.79 10.62 -5.31
C SER A 332 0.69 11.00 -5.18
N VAL A 333 1.58 10.09 -5.56
CA VAL A 333 3.03 10.26 -5.51
C VAL A 333 3.69 9.73 -6.78
N LEU A 334 4.53 10.55 -7.42
CA LEU A 334 5.23 10.23 -8.65
C LEU A 334 6.77 10.38 -8.48
N PRO A 335 7.57 9.36 -8.79
CA PRO A 335 7.15 7.99 -9.06
C PRO A 335 6.43 7.39 -7.83
N GLN A 336 5.72 6.30 -8.06
CA GLN A 336 5.01 5.53 -7.06
C GLN A 336 5.95 4.89 -6.03
N LEU A 337 5.41 4.56 -4.85
CA LEU A 337 6.13 3.90 -3.74
C LEU A 337 6.00 2.39 -3.78
N PHE A 338 4.86 1.93 -4.29
CA PHE A 338 4.53 0.53 -4.50
C PHE A 338 4.32 0.31 -5.99
N GLN A 339 4.82 -0.81 -6.50
CA GLN A 339 4.71 -1.16 -7.91
C GLN A 339 4.46 -2.65 -8.09
N GLN A 340 3.82 -3.01 -9.20
CA GLN A 340 3.64 -4.38 -9.62
C GLN A 340 4.98 -5.07 -9.89
N HIS A 341 5.14 -6.25 -9.31
CA HIS A 341 6.28 -7.13 -9.54
C HIS A 341 6.00 -8.08 -10.70
N ARG A 342 6.95 -8.17 -11.62
CA ARG A 342 6.95 -9.17 -12.69
C ARG A 342 8.02 -10.21 -12.37
N PRO A 343 7.65 -11.47 -12.07
CA PRO A 343 8.62 -12.53 -11.80
C PRO A 343 9.24 -13.07 -13.09
N ILE A 344 10.30 -13.87 -12.96
CA ILE A 344 10.81 -14.70 -14.06
C ILE A 344 9.82 -15.86 -14.27
N ALA A 345 8.87 -15.67 -15.17
CA ALA A 345 7.82 -16.64 -15.46
C ALA A 345 7.15 -16.32 -16.81
N ARG A 346 6.21 -17.18 -17.21
CA ARG A 346 5.31 -16.92 -18.36
C ARG A 346 4.40 -15.73 -18.05
N GLU A 347 4.20 -14.85 -19.01
CA GLU A 347 3.36 -13.64 -18.82
C GLU A 347 1.91 -13.99 -18.46
N SER A 348 1.42 -15.15 -18.92
CA SER A 348 0.11 -15.72 -18.57
C SER A 348 -0.10 -15.93 -17.06
N SER A 349 0.99 -16.05 -16.28
CA SER A 349 0.94 -16.21 -14.81
C SER A 349 0.80 -14.89 -14.06
N PHE A 350 0.93 -13.75 -14.74
CA PHE A 350 1.07 -12.48 -14.07
C PHE A 350 -0.25 -11.89 -13.56
N SER A 351 -1.37 -12.18 -14.23
CA SER A 351 -2.67 -11.59 -13.91
C SER A 351 -3.80 -12.57 -14.14
N ASP A 352 -4.80 -12.52 -13.26
CA ASP A 352 -6.04 -13.29 -13.36
C ASP A 352 -7.23 -12.44 -13.88
N ILE A 353 -6.99 -11.18 -14.27
CA ILE A 353 -8.05 -10.19 -14.58
C ILE A 353 -8.64 -10.38 -16.00
N ASP A 354 -7.81 -10.71 -16.99
CA ASP A 354 -8.20 -10.68 -18.41
C ASP A 354 -8.87 -11.96 -18.93
N LYS A 355 -9.20 -12.91 -18.05
CA LYS A 355 -9.87 -14.16 -18.42
C LYS A 355 -11.26 -13.86 -19.01
N ARG A 356 -11.34 -13.85 -20.35
CA ARG A 356 -12.60 -13.67 -21.11
C ARG A 356 -13.51 -14.90 -20.96
N GLN A 357 -14.83 -14.68 -20.98
CA GLN A 357 -15.82 -15.76 -20.83
C GLN A 357 -15.78 -16.80 -21.97
N ASP A 358 -15.14 -16.50 -23.10
CA ASP A 358 -15.14 -17.30 -24.32
C ASP A 358 -13.80 -18.04 -24.61
N GLY A 359 -12.83 -17.98 -23.69
CA GLY A 359 -11.62 -18.81 -23.75
C GLY A 359 -10.66 -18.54 -24.92
N ALA A 360 -10.79 -17.38 -25.58
CA ALA A 360 -10.06 -17.07 -26.81
C ALA A 360 -8.75 -16.31 -26.57
N ASP A 361 -7.79 -16.89 -25.84
CA ASP A 361 -6.42 -16.34 -25.77
C ASP A 361 -5.45 -17.24 -26.56
N MET A 362 -5.29 -16.91 -27.84
CA MET A 362 -4.38 -17.57 -28.79
C MET A 362 -3.26 -16.60 -29.22
N ALA A 363 -2.60 -15.96 -28.24
CA ALA A 363 -1.35 -15.23 -28.48
C ALA A 363 -0.16 -16.14 -28.13
N GLU A 364 0.96 -15.97 -28.81
CA GLU A 364 2.22 -16.66 -28.50
C GLU A 364 2.63 -16.33 -27.04
N GLU A 365 2.80 -17.37 -26.23
CA GLU A 365 3.06 -17.23 -24.79
C GLU A 365 4.47 -16.69 -24.57
N LYS A 366 4.55 -15.42 -24.15
CA LYS A 366 5.82 -14.76 -23.82
C LYS A 366 6.35 -15.21 -22.47
N TYR A 367 7.67 -15.28 -22.37
CA TYR A 367 8.38 -15.63 -21.14
C TYR A 367 9.26 -14.47 -20.68
N ASN A 368 9.04 -14.01 -19.46
CA ASN A 368 9.83 -12.96 -18.86
C ASN A 368 11.12 -13.54 -18.26
N ASN A 369 12.27 -13.09 -18.74
CA ASN A 369 13.58 -13.62 -18.35
C ASN A 369 14.21 -12.90 -17.15
N ILE A 370 13.66 -11.75 -16.75
CA ILE A 370 14.21 -10.91 -15.68
C ILE A 370 13.08 -10.55 -14.72
N ALA A 371 13.30 -10.70 -13.41
CA ALA A 371 12.36 -10.20 -12.42
C ALA A 371 12.52 -8.69 -12.25
N PHE A 372 11.43 -7.93 -12.27
CA PHE A 372 11.50 -6.48 -12.14
C PHE A 372 10.26 -5.85 -11.50
N SER A 373 10.45 -4.68 -10.91
CA SER A 373 9.40 -3.76 -10.48
C SER A 373 9.80 -2.36 -10.96
N ARG A 374 9.08 -1.81 -11.96
CA ARG A 374 9.46 -0.52 -12.58
C ARG A 374 9.56 0.59 -11.54
N ASN A 375 10.55 1.47 -11.70
CA ASN A 375 10.79 2.62 -10.82
C ASN A 375 11.22 2.27 -9.38
N ILE A 376 11.35 0.99 -9.02
CA ILE A 376 11.83 0.55 -7.70
C ILE A 376 13.28 0.09 -7.82
N ARG A 377 14.21 0.82 -7.18
CA ARG A 377 15.65 0.51 -7.24
C ARG A 377 15.97 -0.78 -6.49
N TRP A 378 15.70 -0.83 -5.18
CA TRP A 378 15.94 -2.01 -4.35
C TRP A 378 14.66 -2.77 -4.08
N SER A 379 14.14 -3.39 -5.14
CA SER A 379 12.95 -4.25 -5.10
C SER A 379 13.06 -5.27 -3.97
N THR A 380 12.08 -5.30 -3.06
CA THR A 380 12.03 -6.26 -1.95
C THR A 380 11.94 -7.68 -2.50
N ARG A 381 11.03 -7.92 -3.45
CA ARG A 381 10.87 -9.22 -4.12
C ARG A 381 12.10 -9.64 -4.90
N GLY A 382 12.73 -8.71 -5.63
CA GLY A 382 13.96 -8.94 -6.37
C GLY A 382 15.17 -9.24 -5.48
N ASN A 383 15.11 -8.85 -4.21
CA ASN A 383 16.18 -9.03 -3.22
C ASN A 383 15.84 -10.04 -2.10
N LEU A 384 14.78 -10.86 -2.26
CA LEU A 384 14.38 -11.83 -1.23
C LEU A 384 15.51 -12.78 -0.85
N ARG A 385 16.34 -13.20 -1.81
CA ARG A 385 17.50 -14.05 -1.52
C ARG A 385 18.43 -13.35 -0.52
N GLN A 386 18.85 -12.13 -0.82
CA GLN A 386 19.76 -11.35 0.02
C GLN A 386 19.16 -11.15 1.42
N LEU A 387 17.89 -10.74 1.47
CA LEU A 387 17.17 -10.50 2.72
C LEU A 387 17.05 -11.75 3.60
N VAL A 388 16.73 -12.92 3.02
CA VAL A 388 16.62 -14.20 3.76
C VAL A 388 17.94 -14.61 4.40
N TYR A 389 19.06 -14.38 3.71
CA TYR A 389 20.39 -14.76 4.21
C TYR A 389 21.09 -13.65 5.00
N GLY A 390 20.45 -12.49 5.18
CA GLY A 390 21.02 -11.36 5.92
C GLY A 390 22.11 -10.60 5.17
N ASP A 391 22.18 -10.76 3.85
CA ASP A 391 23.10 -10.02 3.00
C ASP A 391 22.59 -8.58 2.75
N THR A 392 23.52 -7.64 2.55
CA THR A 392 23.21 -6.23 2.30
C THR A 392 23.68 -5.74 0.92
N ASN A 393 24.17 -6.65 0.07
CA ASN A 393 24.59 -6.36 -1.30
C ASN A 393 23.39 -6.42 -2.26
N TYR A 394 22.40 -5.55 -2.00
CA TYR A 394 21.17 -5.52 -2.77
C TYR A 394 21.42 -5.23 -4.25
N THR A 395 20.68 -5.94 -5.11
CA THR A 395 20.62 -5.68 -6.54
C THR A 395 19.78 -4.44 -6.78
N ASP A 396 20.40 -3.45 -7.43
CA ASP A 396 19.74 -2.29 -7.99
C ASP A 396 19.53 -2.53 -9.49
N LEU A 397 18.27 -2.58 -9.93
CA LEU A 397 17.94 -2.78 -11.34
C LEU A 397 18.07 -1.48 -12.15
N PHE A 398 18.10 -0.32 -11.48
CA PHE A 398 18.21 1.00 -12.09
C PHE A 398 19.40 1.78 -11.51
N PRO A 399 20.64 1.27 -11.66
CA PRO A 399 21.82 1.92 -11.12
C PRO A 399 22.18 3.18 -11.92
N ASP A 400 22.54 4.24 -11.21
CA ASP A 400 22.83 5.56 -11.78
C ASP A 400 23.97 5.51 -12.80
N GLY A 401 23.84 6.28 -13.89
CA GLY A 401 24.81 6.34 -14.98
C GLY A 401 24.87 5.11 -15.89
N MET A 402 24.08 4.06 -15.63
CA MET A 402 24.02 2.86 -16.48
C MET A 402 22.87 2.94 -17.49
N PRO A 403 22.94 2.22 -18.63
CA PRO A 403 21.84 2.15 -19.59
C PRO A 403 20.55 1.60 -18.95
N LYS A 404 19.39 2.04 -19.44
CA LYS A 404 18.10 1.49 -19.01
C LYS A 404 18.08 -0.03 -19.26
N PRO A 405 17.74 -0.86 -18.25
CA PRO A 405 17.66 -2.30 -18.44
C PRO A 405 16.56 -2.65 -19.44
N ASP A 406 16.79 -3.68 -20.24
CA ASP A 406 15.77 -4.24 -21.10
C ASP A 406 14.82 -5.11 -20.27
N LEU A 407 13.66 -4.56 -19.92
CA LEU A 407 12.66 -5.21 -19.07
C LEU A 407 11.68 -6.10 -19.86
N VAL A 408 11.67 -6.02 -21.19
CA VAL A 408 10.73 -6.74 -22.05
C VAL A 408 11.55 -7.36 -23.18
N GLY A 409 12.15 -8.51 -22.88
CA GLY A 409 12.92 -9.28 -23.86
C GLY A 409 12.08 -9.78 -25.03
#